data_AF-A0A1E3SQE8-F1
#
_entry.id   AF-A0A1E3SQE8-F1
#
_cell.length_a   1.000
_cell.length_b   1.000
_cell.length_c   1.000
_cell.angle_alpha   90.00
_cell.angle_beta   90.00
_cell.angle_gamma   90.00
#
_symmetry.space_group_name_H-M   'P 1'
#
loop_
_entity.id
_entity.type
_entity.pdbx_description
1 polymer ?
#
loop_
_entity_poly.entity_id
_entity_poly.type
_entity_poly.pdbx_seq_one_letter_code
_entity_poly.pdbx_strand_id
1 'polypeptide(L)'
;MGMLFGFAPWLIYWVLVGNVPFKTAVVVAFAIAVAAALIARLVGKPGGSLEVGAVATFAVLTILTFTLSDSFMHRWIQPLSAAGIFLVALGGQLAGRSFVREIAAAEQPPDVVKTELFKRITDVLSWVWIAAFAGMTVSSAIPPILESFGGQQATILDTRTPLLFVCYWVIPYSLLGLAALASKWVPGRMLAGIDDLERETSFVAYDEATIDELYFLAQEHANREVGPGKEAYNVKVGGKGTPLTGDESRKSWPSTYRVRDKRR
;
A
#
# COMPACT_ATOMS: atom_id res chain seq x y z
N MET A 1 -7.99 10.42 -2.54
CA MET A 1 -7.57 11.73 -1.98
C MET A 1 -6.75 11.62 -0.69
N GLY A 2 -6.66 10.46 -0.02
CA GLY A 2 -5.95 10.34 1.27
C GLY A 2 -4.41 10.33 1.20
N MET A 3 -3.83 9.78 0.12
CA MET A 3 -2.38 9.59 0.02
C MET A 3 -1.58 10.90 -0.07
N LEU A 4 -2.08 11.87 -0.85
CA LEU A 4 -1.40 13.16 -1.04
C LEU A 4 -1.30 13.96 0.25
N PHE A 5 -2.28 13.83 1.15
CA PHE A 5 -2.34 14.59 2.39
C PHE A 5 -1.27 14.15 3.38
N GLY A 6 -1.07 12.84 3.55
CA GLY A 6 -0.05 12.30 4.46
C GLY A 6 1.39 12.52 3.97
N PHE A 7 1.63 12.51 2.66
CA PHE A 7 2.96 12.74 2.09
C PHE A 7 3.30 14.22 1.86
N ALA A 8 2.34 15.14 1.98
CA ALA A 8 2.53 16.56 1.64
C ALA A 8 3.77 17.21 2.28
N PRO A 9 4.05 17.03 3.59
CA PRO A 9 5.24 17.61 4.22
C PRO A 9 6.55 17.15 3.58
N TRP A 10 6.67 15.87 3.20
CA TRP A 10 7.86 15.32 2.56
C TRP A 10 8.00 15.75 1.10
N LEU A 11 6.90 15.75 0.35
CA LEU A 11 6.93 16.22 -1.04
C LEU A 11 7.38 17.67 -1.11
N ILE A 12 6.83 18.53 -0.24
CA ILE A 12 7.20 19.95 -0.19
C ILE A 12 8.65 20.10 0.28
N TYR A 13 9.05 19.37 1.32
CA TYR A 13 10.43 19.36 1.78
C TYR A 13 11.43 18.96 0.69
N TRP A 14 11.18 17.87 -0.04
CA TRP A 14 12.08 17.37 -1.09
C TRP A 14 12.22 18.35 -2.26
N VAL A 15 11.15 19.08 -2.59
CA VAL A 15 11.22 20.17 -3.57
C VAL A 15 12.05 21.34 -3.02
N LEU A 16 11.88 21.70 -1.75
CA LEU A 16 12.53 22.88 -1.18
C LEU A 16 14.01 22.66 -0.81
N VAL A 17 14.38 21.49 -0.29
CA VAL A 17 15.70 21.24 0.30
C VAL A 17 16.86 21.43 -0.70
N GLY A 18 16.60 21.22 -2.00
CA GLY A 18 17.58 21.47 -3.07
C GLY A 18 17.56 22.88 -3.66
N ASN A 19 16.56 23.72 -3.32
CA ASN A 19 16.29 25.00 -3.99
C ASN A 19 16.33 26.22 -3.06
N VAL A 20 16.13 26.04 -1.76
CA VAL A 20 16.13 27.11 -0.76
C VAL A 20 17.00 26.75 0.44
N PRO A 21 17.34 27.71 1.32
CA PRO A 21 18.10 27.41 2.54
C PRO A 21 17.44 26.32 3.38
N PHE A 22 18.25 25.42 3.94
CA PHE A 22 17.78 24.25 4.69
C PHE A 22 16.83 24.61 5.84
N LYS A 23 17.14 25.67 6.59
CA LYS A 23 16.30 26.19 7.67
C LYS A 23 14.89 26.52 7.17
N THR A 24 14.78 27.18 6.02
CA THR A 24 13.50 27.52 5.39
C THR A 24 12.75 26.26 4.95
N ALA A 25 13.43 25.34 4.26
CA ALA A 25 12.83 24.10 3.78
C ALA A 25 12.22 23.26 4.92
N VAL A 26 12.98 23.10 6.01
CA VAL A 26 12.56 22.30 7.16
C VAL A 26 11.44 22.97 7.95
N VAL A 27 11.51 24.29 8.16
CA VAL A 27 10.43 25.04 8.86
C VAL A 27 9.13 24.99 8.07
N VAL A 28 9.17 25.17 6.75
CA VAL A 28 7.98 25.08 5.89
C VAL A 28 7.39 23.68 5.96
N ALA A 29 8.21 22.64 5.82
CA ALA A 29 7.75 21.25 5.93
C ALA A 29 7.14 20.94 7.30
N PHE A 30 7.75 21.42 8.39
CA PHE A 30 7.22 21.27 9.74
C PHE A 30 5.89 21.99 9.92
N ALA A 31 5.76 23.23 9.44
CA ALA A 31 4.50 23.97 9.48
C ALA A 31 3.38 23.24 8.73
N ILE A 32 3.68 22.65 7.56
CA ILE A 32 2.72 21.86 6.79
C ILE A 32 2.33 20.58 7.54
N ALA A 33 3.30 19.89 8.17
CA ALA A 33 3.02 18.71 8.98
C ALA A 33 2.06 19.02 10.15
N VAL A 34 2.30 20.13 10.85
CA VAL A 34 1.43 20.59 11.94
C VAL A 34 0.04 20.98 11.40
N ALA A 35 -0.01 21.74 10.31
CA ALA A 35 -1.29 22.14 9.69
C ALA A 35 -2.10 20.92 9.24
N ALA A 36 -1.47 19.94 8.60
CA ALA A 36 -2.10 18.69 8.19
C ALA A 36 -2.68 17.93 9.40
N ALA A 37 -1.90 17.77 10.47
CA ALA A 37 -2.34 17.11 11.70
C ALA A 37 -3.50 17.86 12.39
N LEU A 38 -3.48 19.19 12.39
CA LEU A 38 -4.57 20.01 12.94
C LEU A 38 -5.86 19.85 12.12
N ILE A 39 -5.77 19.92 10.78
CA ILE A 39 -6.92 19.73 9.89
C ILE A 39 -7.51 18.32 10.06
N ALA A 40 -6.69 17.27 10.13
CA ALA A 40 -7.15 15.90 10.35
C ALA A 40 -7.95 15.77 11.65
N ARG A 41 -7.47 16.39 12.74
CA ARG A 41 -8.18 16.45 14.02
C ARG A 41 -9.50 17.20 13.94
N LEU A 42 -9.53 18.34 13.24
CA LEU A 42 -10.76 19.14 13.05
C LEU A 42 -11.83 18.39 12.25
N VAL A 43 -11.42 17.55 11.30
CA VAL A 43 -12.31 16.72 10.48
C VAL A 43 -12.73 15.43 11.21
N GLY A 44 -12.31 15.23 12.46
CA GLY A 44 -12.70 14.08 13.27
C GLY A 44 -12.09 12.75 12.80
N LYS A 45 -11.04 12.79 11.97
CA LYS A 45 -10.30 11.60 11.57
C LYS A 45 -9.23 11.30 12.62
N PRO A 46 -9.11 10.05 13.11
CA PRO A 46 -7.99 9.69 13.96
C PRO A 46 -6.70 9.93 13.15
N GLY A 47 -5.79 10.73 13.69
CA GLY A 47 -4.58 11.14 12.98
C GLY A 47 -3.82 9.93 12.45
N GLY A 48 -3.53 9.95 11.15
CA GLY A 48 -2.88 8.82 10.48
C GLY A 48 -1.47 8.59 11.02
N SER A 49 -1.00 7.34 11.01
CA SER A 49 0.37 6.98 11.40
C SER A 49 1.43 7.86 10.70
N LEU A 50 1.20 8.17 9.43
CA LEU A 50 2.07 9.01 8.60
C LEU A 50 2.06 10.49 9.02
N GLU A 51 0.92 11.04 9.44
CA GLU A 51 0.82 12.44 9.87
C GLU A 51 1.57 12.68 11.18
N VAL A 52 1.38 11.79 12.15
CA VAL A 52 2.13 11.83 13.43
C VAL A 52 3.62 11.65 13.18
N GLY A 53 3.98 10.71 12.30
CA GLY A 53 5.35 10.51 11.86
C GLY A 53 5.95 11.73 11.17
N ALA A 54 5.15 12.52 10.46
CA ALA A 54 5.56 13.75 9.80
C ALA A 54 5.98 14.80 10.80
N VAL A 55 5.08 15.07 11.75
CA VAL A 55 5.32 16.06 12.80
C VAL A 55 6.55 15.66 13.59
N ALA A 56 6.70 14.39 13.97
CA ALA A 56 7.86 13.89 14.69
C ALA A 56 9.17 14.04 13.87
N THR A 57 9.17 13.58 12.61
CA THR A 57 10.35 13.63 11.73
C THR A 57 10.79 15.07 11.49
N PHE A 58 9.87 15.96 11.12
CA PHE A 58 10.21 17.34 10.81
C PHE A 58 10.50 18.17 12.06
N ALA A 59 9.94 17.84 13.23
CA ALA A 59 10.38 18.42 14.49
C ALA A 59 11.85 18.08 14.78
N VAL A 60 12.24 16.81 14.66
CA VAL A 60 13.62 16.37 14.85
C VAL A 60 14.55 17.03 13.82
N LEU A 61 14.20 17.01 12.53
CA LEU A 61 14.97 17.70 11.50
C LEU A 61 15.11 19.20 11.78
N THR A 62 14.06 19.85 12.29
CA THR A 62 14.12 21.27 12.67
C THR A 62 15.17 21.46 13.76
N ILE A 63 15.09 20.71 14.85
CA ILE A 63 16.05 20.80 15.96
C ILE A 63 17.47 20.57 15.45
N LEU A 64 17.70 19.53 14.64
CA LEU A 64 19.02 19.22 14.08
C LEU A 64 19.54 20.33 13.17
N THR A 65 18.70 20.90 12.31
CA THR A 65 19.09 21.95 11.36
C THR A 65 19.49 23.26 12.07
N PHE A 66 18.94 23.53 13.25
CA PHE A 66 19.29 24.72 14.03
C PHE A 66 20.44 24.50 15.04
N THR A 67 20.75 23.25 15.39
CA THR A 67 21.76 22.92 16.40
C THR A 67 23.09 22.43 15.82
N LEU A 68 23.06 21.79 14.65
CA LEU A 68 24.26 21.25 14.00
C LEU A 68 24.84 22.21 12.96
N SER A 69 26.08 21.96 12.55
CA SER A 69 26.79 22.80 11.58
C SER A 69 26.20 22.68 10.18
N ASP A 70 26.31 23.76 9.39
CA ASP A 70 25.86 23.76 8.00
C ASP A 70 26.55 22.65 7.20
N SER A 71 27.86 22.42 7.40
CA SER A 71 28.59 21.32 6.76
C SER A 71 27.98 19.95 7.04
N PHE A 72 27.51 19.71 8.27
CA PHE A 72 26.82 18.48 8.63
C PHE A 72 25.49 18.37 7.90
N MET A 73 24.73 19.47 7.84
CA MET A 73 23.43 19.48 7.14
C MET A 73 23.59 19.22 5.65
N HIS A 74 24.57 19.84 4.97
CA HIS A 74 24.78 19.64 3.53
C HIS A 74 24.96 18.16 3.13
N ARG A 75 25.49 17.34 4.03
CA ARG A 75 25.75 15.91 3.79
C ARG A 75 24.67 14.97 4.34
N TRP A 76 23.99 15.31 5.46
CA TRP A 76 23.06 14.39 6.14
C TRP A 76 21.58 14.75 6.01
N ILE A 77 21.24 15.95 5.53
CA ILE A 77 19.85 16.43 5.55
C ILE A 77 18.88 15.58 4.72
N GLN A 78 19.34 15.04 3.58
CA GLN A 78 18.51 14.16 2.75
C GLN A 78 18.44 12.72 3.29
N PRO A 79 19.55 12.08 3.69
CA PRO A 79 19.52 10.79 4.40
C PRO A 79 18.64 10.79 5.64
N LEU A 80 18.71 11.84 6.46
CA LEU A 80 17.91 11.92 7.69
C LEU A 80 16.41 12.04 7.40
N SER A 81 16.01 12.75 6.35
CA SER A 81 14.61 12.82 5.92
C SER A 81 14.10 11.50 5.38
N ALA A 82 14.91 10.82 4.53
CA ALA A 82 14.59 9.48 4.03
C ALA A 82 14.51 8.45 5.15
N ALA A 83 15.44 8.50 6.12
CA ALA A 83 15.44 7.67 7.30
C ALA A 83 14.18 7.91 8.16
N GLY A 84 13.78 9.17 8.33
CA GLY A 84 12.56 9.51 9.08
C GLY A 84 11.31 8.86 8.49
N ILE A 85 11.08 8.99 7.17
CA ILE A 85 9.93 8.36 6.53
C ILE A 85 10.02 6.83 6.53
N PHE A 86 11.22 6.28 6.35
CA PHE A 86 11.46 4.84 6.44
C PHE A 86 11.10 4.29 7.83
N LEU A 87 11.57 4.93 8.89
CA LEU A 87 11.31 4.52 10.27
C LEU A 87 9.83 4.64 10.64
N VAL A 88 9.15 5.69 10.17
CA VAL A 88 7.70 5.85 10.36
C VAL A 88 6.94 4.72 9.66
N ALA A 89 7.27 4.44 8.39
CA ALA A 89 6.62 3.38 7.62
C ALA A 89 6.88 1.99 8.22
N LEU A 90 8.12 1.68 8.56
CA LEU A 90 8.51 0.42 9.17
C LEU A 90 7.91 0.25 10.57
N GLY A 91 7.98 1.28 11.40
CA GLY A 91 7.39 1.27 12.75
C GLY A 91 5.88 1.08 12.72
N GLY A 92 5.18 1.76 11.80
CA GLY A 92 3.75 1.56 11.58
C GLY A 92 3.42 0.13 11.15
N GLN A 93 4.18 -0.42 10.20
CA GLN A 93 4.02 -1.80 9.73
C GLN A 93 4.23 -2.83 10.86
N LEU A 94 5.30 -2.69 11.64
CA LEU A 94 5.59 -3.59 12.77
C LEU A 94 4.58 -3.46 13.91
N ALA A 95 3.98 -2.28 14.10
CA ALA A 95 2.89 -2.05 15.05
C ALA A 95 1.52 -2.51 14.51
N GLY A 96 1.45 -3.08 13.30
CA GLY A 96 0.20 -3.51 12.66
C GLY A 96 -0.67 -2.37 12.12
N ARG A 97 -0.14 -1.14 12.11
CA ARG A 97 -0.79 0.10 11.64
C ARG A 97 -0.09 0.61 10.38
N SER A 98 -0.19 -0.16 9.30
CA SER A 98 0.34 0.24 8.01
C SER A 98 -0.36 1.51 7.48
N PHE A 99 0.43 2.51 7.10
CA PHE A 99 -0.08 3.72 6.45
C PHE A 99 -0.80 3.40 5.13
N VAL A 100 -0.34 2.41 4.36
CA VAL A 100 -0.98 2.00 3.11
C VAL A 100 -2.37 1.44 3.39
N ARG A 101 -2.49 0.62 4.45
CA ARG A 101 -3.77 0.05 4.86
C ARG A 101 -4.72 1.14 5.36
N GLU A 102 -4.25 2.09 6.15
CA GLU A 102 -5.04 3.24 6.62
C GLU A 102 -5.58 4.08 5.45
N ILE A 103 -4.73 4.40 4.48
CA ILE A 103 -5.11 5.18 3.29
C ILE A 103 -6.10 4.39 2.43
N ALA A 104 -5.79 3.12 2.14
CA ALA A 104 -6.65 2.29 1.29
C ALA A 104 -8.01 2.01 1.95
N ALA A 105 -8.04 1.83 3.27
CA ALA A 105 -9.28 1.58 4.00
C ALA A 105 -10.22 2.79 4.01
N ALA A 106 -9.66 4.01 3.97
CA ALA A 106 -10.45 5.24 3.92
C ALA A 106 -11.23 5.41 2.60
N GLU A 107 -10.84 4.69 1.54
CA GLU A 107 -11.44 4.78 0.20
C GLU A 107 -12.28 3.56 -0.17
N GLN A 108 -12.38 2.56 0.73
CA GLN A 108 -13.05 1.28 0.47
C GLN A 108 -14.22 1.03 1.43
N PRO A 109 -15.27 0.31 1.00
CA PRO A 109 -16.36 -0.09 1.88
C PRO A 109 -15.87 -0.96 3.06
N PRO A 110 -16.51 -0.89 4.25
CA PRO A 110 -16.10 -1.64 5.43
C PRO A 110 -16.01 -3.16 5.21
N ASP A 111 -16.87 -3.70 4.35
CA ASP A 111 -16.90 -5.13 4.04
C ASP A 111 -15.67 -5.58 3.25
N VAL A 112 -15.15 -4.72 2.37
CA VAL A 112 -13.91 -4.98 1.61
C VAL A 112 -12.70 -4.91 2.54
N VAL A 113 -12.65 -3.94 3.44
CA VAL A 113 -11.53 -3.71 4.38
C VAL A 113 -11.29 -4.89 5.32
N LYS A 114 -12.34 -5.65 5.64
CA LYS A 114 -12.28 -6.84 6.51
C LYS A 114 -11.78 -8.10 5.81
N THR A 115 -11.70 -8.10 4.48
CA THR A 115 -11.27 -9.29 3.72
C THR A 115 -9.78 -9.59 3.90
N GLU A 116 -9.42 -10.88 3.92
CA GLU A 116 -8.02 -11.31 3.92
C GLU A 116 -7.27 -10.88 2.65
N LEU A 117 -7.97 -10.78 1.52
CA LEU A 117 -7.40 -10.29 0.27
C LEU A 117 -6.95 -8.83 0.39
N PHE A 118 -7.81 -7.97 0.94
CA PHE A 118 -7.46 -6.56 1.18
C PHE A 118 -6.27 -6.43 2.12
N LYS A 119 -6.25 -7.22 3.21
CA LYS A 119 -5.12 -7.29 4.14
C LYS A 119 -3.84 -7.71 3.42
N ARG A 120 -3.88 -8.76 2.60
CA ARG A 120 -2.71 -9.24 1.84
C ARG A 120 -2.19 -8.21 0.84
N ILE A 121 -3.08 -7.57 0.07
CA ILE A 121 -2.69 -6.55 -0.92
C ILE A 121 -2.03 -5.35 -0.23
N THR A 122 -2.67 -4.84 0.84
CA THR A 122 -2.14 -3.70 1.58
C THR A 122 -0.83 -4.04 2.28
N ASP A 123 -0.66 -5.26 2.80
CA ASP A 123 0.59 -5.72 3.41
C ASP A 123 1.75 -5.78 2.42
N VAL A 124 1.56 -6.43 1.26
CA VAL A 124 2.56 -6.47 0.18
C VAL A 124 2.93 -5.06 -0.25
N LEU A 125 1.93 -4.20 -0.44
CA LEU A 125 2.18 -2.83 -0.88
C LEU A 125 2.92 -2.01 0.17
N SER A 126 2.67 -2.25 1.46
CA SER A 126 3.41 -1.63 2.56
C SER A 126 4.88 -1.98 2.50
N TRP A 127 5.20 -3.25 2.29
CA TRP A 127 6.58 -3.70 2.15
C TRP A 127 7.28 -3.14 0.92
N VAL A 128 6.57 -2.95 -0.20
CA VAL A 128 7.10 -2.27 -1.39
C VAL A 128 7.52 -0.83 -1.05
N TRP A 129 6.67 -0.09 -0.33
CA TRP A 129 7.00 1.27 0.09
C TRP A 129 8.14 1.31 1.10
N ILE A 130 8.16 0.41 2.08
CA ILE A 130 9.25 0.30 3.05
C ILE A 130 10.58 0.01 2.36
N ALA A 131 10.60 -0.91 1.38
CA ALA A 131 11.79 -1.23 0.60
C ALA A 131 12.27 -0.02 -0.22
N ALA A 132 11.34 0.75 -0.80
CA ALA A 132 11.69 1.98 -1.51
C ALA A 132 12.32 3.01 -0.57
N PHE A 133 11.71 3.28 0.60
CA PHE A 133 12.26 4.22 1.58
C PHE A 133 13.59 3.75 2.16
N ALA A 134 13.77 2.45 2.37
CA ALA A 134 15.05 1.86 2.75
C ALA A 134 16.12 2.13 1.68
N GLY A 135 15.80 1.86 0.41
CA GLY A 135 16.71 2.12 -0.71
C GLY A 135 17.05 3.60 -0.86
N MET A 136 16.07 4.50 -0.68
CA MET A 136 16.30 5.95 -0.64
C MET A 136 17.29 6.33 0.47
N THR A 137 17.10 5.78 1.68
CA THR A 137 17.95 6.05 2.85
C THR A 137 19.37 5.54 2.64
N VAL A 138 19.51 4.30 2.18
CA VAL A 138 20.83 3.69 1.94
C VAL A 138 21.56 4.43 0.83
N SER A 139 20.89 4.69 -0.30
CA SER A 139 21.49 5.40 -1.43
C SER A 139 22.00 6.79 -1.04
N SER A 140 21.17 7.55 -0.34
CA SER A 140 21.54 8.90 0.09
C SER A 140 22.61 8.91 1.17
N ALA A 141 22.71 7.86 2.00
CA ALA A 141 23.73 7.73 3.03
C ALA A 141 25.11 7.31 2.49
N ILE A 142 25.21 6.79 1.25
CA ILE A 142 26.50 6.41 0.66
C ILE A 142 27.47 7.59 0.57
N PRO A 143 27.11 8.76 -0.02
CA PRO A 143 28.00 9.91 -0.08
C PRO A 143 28.59 10.39 1.25
N PRO A 144 27.80 10.67 2.32
CA PRO A 144 28.36 11.14 3.58
C PRO A 144 29.26 10.09 4.26
N ILE A 145 28.97 8.79 4.08
CA ILE A 145 29.80 7.70 4.60
C ILE A 145 31.13 7.67 3.84
N LEU A 146 31.13 7.76 2.52
CA LEU A 146 32.37 7.77 1.73
C LEU A 146 33.27 8.98 2.04
N GLU A 147 32.69 10.16 2.25
CA GLU A 147 33.44 11.34 2.69
C GLU A 147 34.16 11.08 4.02
N SER A 148 33.50 10.41 4.97
CA SER A 148 34.11 10.08 6.27
C SER A 148 35.31 9.12 6.17
N PHE A 149 35.40 8.36 5.08
CA PHE A 149 36.54 7.48 4.76
C PHE A 149 37.63 8.16 3.89
N GLY A 150 37.60 9.48 3.78
CA GLY A 150 38.56 10.25 2.97
C GLY A 150 38.13 10.47 1.51
N GLY A 151 36.85 10.24 1.21
CA GLY A 151 36.24 10.55 -0.08
C GLY A 151 36.05 12.06 -0.31
N GLN A 152 35.48 12.38 -1.47
CA GLN A 152 35.20 13.76 -1.89
C GLN A 152 34.13 14.42 -1.00
N GLN A 153 34.17 15.75 -0.84
CA GLN A 153 33.18 16.50 -0.05
C GLN A 153 31.75 16.21 -0.54
N ALA A 154 30.91 15.64 0.33
CA ALA A 154 29.55 15.28 -0.02
C ALA A 154 28.62 16.46 0.27
N THR A 155 27.99 16.98 -0.79
CA THR A 155 26.94 17.99 -0.65
C THR A 155 25.76 17.63 -1.53
N ILE A 156 24.56 17.78 -0.99
CA ILE A 156 23.29 17.57 -1.70
C ILE A 156 23.14 18.53 -2.90
N LEU A 157 23.86 19.65 -2.90
CA LEU A 157 23.80 20.69 -3.93
C LEU A 157 24.80 20.45 -5.09
N ASP A 158 25.63 19.41 -5.04
CA ASP A 158 26.60 19.13 -6.11
C ASP A 158 25.91 18.46 -7.32
N THR A 159 25.94 19.16 -8.45
CA THR A 159 25.42 18.69 -9.75
C THR A 159 26.51 18.25 -10.73
N ARG A 160 27.79 18.44 -10.39
CA ARG A 160 28.93 18.13 -11.26
C ARG A 160 29.46 16.73 -11.02
N THR A 161 29.36 16.23 -9.79
CA THR A 161 29.85 14.90 -9.44
C THR A 161 28.77 13.84 -9.66
N PRO A 162 28.92 12.90 -10.63
CA PRO A 162 27.89 11.92 -10.98
C PRO A 162 27.41 11.09 -9.80
N LEU A 163 28.33 10.64 -8.97
CA LEU A 163 28.02 9.82 -7.81
C LEU A 163 27.08 10.56 -6.83
N LEU A 164 27.31 11.85 -6.60
CA LEU A 164 26.57 12.62 -5.59
C LEU A 164 25.13 12.87 -6.03
N PHE A 165 24.90 13.39 -7.24
CA PHE A 165 23.54 13.64 -7.70
C PHE A 165 22.77 12.34 -7.97
N VAL A 166 23.44 11.25 -8.36
CA VAL A 166 22.79 9.94 -8.52
C VAL A 166 22.34 9.39 -7.17
N CYS A 167 23.21 9.41 -6.16
CA CYS A 167 22.91 8.85 -4.84
C CYS A 167 21.89 9.70 -4.05
N TYR A 168 21.98 11.03 -4.11
CA TYR A 168 21.06 11.92 -3.40
C TYR A 168 19.73 12.12 -4.15
N TRP A 169 19.72 12.16 -5.48
CA TRP A 169 18.52 12.50 -6.24
C TRP A 169 18.02 11.36 -7.13
N VAL A 170 18.82 10.91 -8.11
CA VAL A 170 18.30 10.01 -9.15
C VAL A 170 17.76 8.70 -8.56
N ILE A 171 18.54 8.00 -7.75
CA ILE A 171 18.13 6.72 -7.17
C ILE A 171 16.94 6.91 -6.22
N PRO A 172 16.98 7.82 -5.22
CA PRO A 172 15.88 7.96 -4.29
C PRO A 172 14.52 8.27 -4.96
N TYR A 173 14.48 9.24 -5.88
CA TYR A 173 13.22 9.62 -6.51
C TYR A 173 12.79 8.64 -7.61
N SER A 174 13.72 7.91 -8.24
CA SER A 174 13.37 6.79 -9.13
C SER A 174 12.72 5.65 -8.35
N LEU A 175 13.24 5.29 -7.17
CA LEU A 175 12.63 4.29 -6.30
C LEU A 175 11.22 4.69 -5.86
N LEU A 176 11.03 5.97 -5.52
CA LEU A 176 9.72 6.52 -5.17
C LEU A 176 8.73 6.43 -6.34
N GLY A 177 9.18 6.78 -7.55
CA GLY A 177 8.37 6.63 -8.77
C GLY A 177 8.02 5.18 -9.08
N LEU A 178 8.98 4.26 -8.93
CA LEU A 178 8.76 2.82 -9.12
C LEU A 178 7.77 2.26 -8.08
N ALA A 179 7.84 2.69 -6.82
CA ALA A 179 6.88 2.29 -5.78
C ALA A 179 5.46 2.79 -6.11
N ALA A 180 5.33 4.02 -6.63
CA ALA A 180 4.06 4.55 -7.10
C ALA A 180 3.49 3.73 -8.28
N LEU A 181 4.32 3.35 -9.25
CA LEU A 181 3.91 2.49 -10.37
C LEU A 181 3.53 1.07 -9.90
N ALA A 182 4.31 0.50 -8.98
CA ALA A 182 4.02 -0.80 -8.38
C ALA A 182 2.68 -0.79 -7.62
N SER A 183 2.31 0.33 -7.00
CA SER A 183 1.01 0.50 -6.33
C SER A 183 -0.18 0.31 -7.28
N LYS A 184 -0.01 0.57 -8.59
CA LYS A 184 -1.04 0.31 -9.60
C LYS A 184 -0.96 -1.12 -10.15
N TRP A 185 0.25 -1.63 -10.36
CA TRP A 185 0.47 -2.90 -11.05
C TRP A 185 0.25 -4.13 -10.15
N VAL A 186 0.71 -4.07 -8.89
CA VAL A 186 0.67 -5.21 -7.95
C VAL A 186 -0.76 -5.65 -7.64
N PRO A 187 -1.71 -4.77 -7.28
CA PRO A 187 -3.09 -5.20 -7.04
C PRO A 187 -3.70 -5.84 -8.28
N GLY A 188 -3.50 -5.27 -9.47
CA GLY A 188 -4.01 -5.83 -10.71
C GLY A 188 -3.49 -7.25 -10.98
N ARG A 189 -2.22 -7.52 -10.69
CA ARG A 189 -1.64 -8.86 -10.82
C ARG A 189 -2.11 -9.83 -9.75
N MET A 190 -2.34 -9.38 -8.53
CA MET A 190 -2.87 -10.21 -7.43
C MET A 190 -4.35 -10.54 -7.62
N LEU A 191 -5.10 -9.67 -8.30
CA LEU A 191 -6.50 -9.90 -8.66
C LEU A 191 -6.63 -10.73 -9.94
N ALA A 192 -5.59 -10.80 -10.78
CA ALA A 192 -5.59 -11.62 -11.98
C ALA A 192 -5.75 -13.11 -11.62
N GLY A 193 -6.81 -13.73 -12.13
CA GLY A 193 -7.16 -15.13 -11.86
C GLY A 193 -8.09 -15.35 -10.66
N ILE A 194 -8.54 -14.30 -9.95
CA ILE A 194 -9.58 -14.47 -8.91
C ILE A 194 -10.91 -14.91 -9.51
N ASP A 195 -11.25 -14.45 -10.72
CA ASP A 195 -12.44 -14.93 -11.43
C ASP A 195 -12.30 -16.43 -11.82
N ASP A 196 -11.08 -16.95 -11.98
CA ASP A 196 -10.78 -18.36 -12.29
C ASP A 196 -10.69 -19.28 -11.05
N LEU A 197 -10.84 -18.74 -9.84
CA LEU A 197 -10.88 -19.55 -8.62
C LEU A 197 -12.18 -20.36 -8.56
N GLU A 198 -12.06 -21.65 -8.22
CA GLU A 198 -13.22 -22.50 -7.94
C GLU A 198 -13.95 -21.98 -6.70
N ARG A 199 -15.17 -21.49 -6.89
CA ARG A 199 -16.08 -21.08 -5.83
C ARG A 199 -16.88 -22.29 -5.38
N GLU A 200 -17.00 -22.47 -4.08
CA GLU A 200 -17.84 -23.51 -3.48
C GLU A 200 -19.20 -22.89 -3.12
N THR A 201 -20.28 -23.53 -3.55
CA THR A 201 -21.65 -23.21 -3.17
C THR A 201 -22.40 -24.50 -2.82
N SER A 202 -23.60 -24.38 -2.28
CA SER A 202 -24.50 -25.53 -2.15
C SER A 202 -25.90 -25.17 -2.62
N PHE A 203 -26.55 -26.12 -3.30
CA PHE A 203 -27.90 -25.96 -3.80
C PHE A 203 -28.79 -27.09 -3.28
N VAL A 204 -30.09 -26.82 -3.19
CA VAL A 204 -31.07 -27.80 -2.71
C VAL A 204 -31.72 -28.49 -3.91
N ALA A 205 -31.73 -29.82 -3.90
CA ALA A 205 -32.44 -30.63 -4.87
C ALA A 205 -33.11 -31.82 -4.17
N TYR A 206 -34.09 -32.41 -4.84
CA TYR A 206 -34.70 -33.66 -4.40
C TYR A 206 -33.68 -34.80 -4.44
N ASP A 207 -33.82 -35.78 -3.56
CA ASP A 207 -32.91 -36.91 -3.51
C ASP A 207 -33.05 -37.90 -4.67
N GLU A 208 -34.23 -37.93 -5.30
CA GLU A 208 -34.53 -38.68 -6.53
C GLU A 208 -34.01 -38.00 -7.81
N ALA A 209 -33.43 -36.79 -7.71
CA ALA A 209 -32.96 -36.05 -8.88
C ALA A 209 -31.86 -36.81 -9.64
N THR A 210 -32.02 -36.89 -10.96
CA THR A 210 -31.03 -37.51 -11.85
C THR A 210 -29.76 -36.66 -11.94
N ILE A 211 -28.66 -37.28 -12.39
CA ILE A 211 -27.37 -36.58 -12.52
C ILE A 211 -27.51 -35.34 -13.41
N ASP A 212 -28.20 -35.45 -14.55
CA ASP A 212 -28.39 -34.33 -15.48
C ASP A 212 -29.21 -33.19 -14.87
N GLU A 213 -30.24 -33.52 -14.09
CA GLU A 213 -31.04 -32.53 -13.35
C GLU A 213 -30.22 -31.82 -12.27
N LEU A 214 -29.36 -32.55 -11.55
CA LEU A 214 -28.45 -31.99 -10.55
C LEU A 214 -27.46 -31.01 -11.20
N TYR A 215 -26.86 -31.37 -12.35
CA TYR A 215 -25.96 -30.47 -13.08
C TYR A 215 -26.69 -29.24 -13.61
N PHE A 216 -27.92 -29.38 -14.11
CA PHE A 216 -28.74 -28.26 -14.56
C PHE A 216 -29.06 -27.30 -13.41
N LEU A 217 -29.50 -27.83 -12.26
CA LEU A 217 -29.81 -27.02 -11.07
C LEU A 217 -28.57 -26.33 -10.51
N ALA A 218 -27.43 -27.02 -10.47
CA ALA A 218 -26.15 -26.45 -10.07
C ALA A 218 -25.75 -25.28 -10.98
N GLN A 219 -25.89 -25.44 -12.29
CA GLN A 219 -25.55 -24.41 -13.27
C GLN A 219 -26.47 -23.18 -13.17
N GLU A 220 -27.78 -23.37 -13.01
CA GLU A 220 -28.74 -22.29 -12.78
C GLU A 220 -28.46 -21.54 -11.48
N HIS A 221 -28.19 -22.28 -10.40
CA HIS A 221 -27.86 -21.69 -9.11
C HIS A 221 -26.57 -20.86 -9.20
N ALA A 222 -25.51 -21.43 -9.78
CA ALA A 222 -24.26 -20.74 -9.99
C ALA A 222 -24.44 -19.48 -10.84
N ASN A 223 -25.17 -19.56 -11.97
CA ASN A 223 -25.45 -18.41 -12.84
C ASN A 223 -26.19 -17.27 -12.13
N ARG A 224 -27.06 -17.57 -11.16
CA ARG A 224 -27.73 -16.55 -10.34
C ARG A 224 -26.78 -15.87 -9.36
N GLU A 225 -25.82 -16.59 -8.80
CA GLU A 225 -24.84 -16.03 -7.87
C GLU A 225 -23.81 -15.12 -8.56
N VAL A 226 -23.45 -15.38 -9.81
CA VAL A 226 -22.39 -14.60 -10.50
C VAL A 226 -22.81 -13.17 -10.85
N GLY A 227 -24.11 -12.91 -10.99
CA GLY A 227 -24.65 -11.60 -11.35
C GLY A 227 -24.54 -11.24 -12.85
N PRO A 228 -25.07 -10.08 -13.25
CA PRO A 228 -25.19 -9.68 -14.65
C PRO A 228 -23.83 -9.44 -15.33
N GLY A 229 -23.67 -9.94 -16.56
CA GLY A 229 -22.47 -9.76 -17.39
C GLY A 229 -21.41 -10.86 -17.27
N LYS A 230 -21.55 -11.76 -16.29
CA LYS A 230 -20.67 -12.92 -16.07
C LYS A 230 -21.45 -14.23 -16.23
N GLU A 231 -20.75 -15.32 -16.47
CA GLU A 231 -21.33 -16.67 -16.52
C GLU A 231 -20.51 -17.66 -15.68
N ALA A 232 -21.20 -18.62 -15.06
CA ALA A 232 -20.56 -19.72 -14.37
C ALA A 232 -20.13 -20.78 -15.39
N TYR A 233 -18.91 -21.29 -15.26
CA TYR A 233 -18.37 -22.34 -16.14
C TYR A 233 -17.63 -23.39 -15.32
N ASN A 234 -17.41 -24.57 -15.91
CA ASN A 234 -16.78 -25.72 -15.23
C ASN A 234 -17.48 -26.06 -13.90
N VAL A 235 -18.82 -26.08 -13.92
CA VAL A 235 -19.65 -26.42 -12.78
C VAL A 235 -19.52 -27.91 -12.49
N LYS A 236 -19.24 -28.26 -11.23
CA LYS A 236 -19.17 -29.63 -10.73
C LYS A 236 -20.13 -29.80 -9.57
N VAL A 237 -20.73 -30.97 -9.47
CA VAL A 237 -21.58 -31.37 -8.34
C VAL A 237 -20.81 -32.37 -7.50
N GLY A 238 -20.77 -32.16 -6.18
CA GLY A 238 -20.10 -33.05 -5.25
C GLY A 238 -20.91 -34.33 -4.96
N GLY A 239 -20.23 -35.34 -4.44
CA GLY A 239 -20.73 -36.73 -4.48
C GLY A 239 -21.85 -37.10 -3.49
N LYS A 240 -22.10 -36.33 -2.43
CA LYS A 240 -23.14 -36.69 -1.43
C LYS A 240 -23.86 -35.45 -0.89
N GLY A 241 -25.16 -35.38 -1.15
CA GLY A 241 -26.03 -34.38 -0.54
C GLY A 241 -26.32 -34.65 0.93
N THR A 242 -26.39 -33.60 1.75
CA THR A 242 -26.75 -33.67 3.17
C THR A 242 -28.25 -33.43 3.32
N PRO A 243 -29.01 -34.31 4.01
CA PRO A 243 -30.45 -34.12 4.18
C PRO A 243 -30.75 -32.86 5.00
N LEU A 244 -31.83 -32.18 4.64
CA LEU A 244 -32.29 -30.99 5.36
C LEU A 244 -33.03 -31.39 6.64
N THR A 245 -32.86 -30.60 7.70
CA THR A 245 -33.50 -30.86 8.99
C THR A 245 -35.02 -30.76 8.84
N GLY A 246 -35.72 -31.89 9.00
CA GLY A 246 -37.18 -31.97 8.94
C GLY A 246 -37.77 -32.34 7.57
N ASP A 247 -36.94 -32.54 6.53
CA ASP A 247 -37.37 -33.02 5.21
C ASP A 247 -36.27 -33.89 4.59
N GLU A 248 -36.45 -35.22 4.65
CA GLU A 248 -35.49 -36.18 4.09
C GLU A 248 -35.54 -36.27 2.57
N SER A 249 -36.63 -35.79 1.93
CA SER A 249 -36.80 -35.81 0.48
C SER A 249 -35.92 -34.78 -0.24
N ARG A 250 -35.35 -33.82 0.50
CA ARG A 250 -34.49 -32.75 -0.03
C ARG A 250 -33.12 -32.79 0.59
N LYS A 251 -32.10 -32.68 -0.27
CA LYS A 251 -30.69 -32.70 0.13
C LYS A 251 -29.98 -31.44 -0.37
N SER A 252 -29.10 -30.90 0.46
CA SER A 252 -28.15 -29.86 0.07
C SER A 252 -26.94 -30.50 -0.61
N TRP A 253 -26.75 -30.23 -1.89
CA TRP A 253 -25.65 -30.75 -2.69
C TRP A 253 -24.54 -29.71 -2.76
N PRO A 254 -23.29 -30.05 -2.39
CA PRO A 254 -22.16 -29.17 -2.62
C PRO A 254 -21.89 -29.05 -4.12
N SER A 255 -21.53 -27.87 -4.59
CA SER A 255 -21.16 -27.59 -5.98
C SER A 255 -19.96 -26.67 -6.04
N THR A 256 -19.11 -26.86 -7.03
CA THR A 256 -18.01 -25.94 -7.32
C THR A 256 -18.17 -25.35 -8.73
N TYR A 257 -17.82 -24.09 -8.91
CA TYR A 257 -17.89 -23.44 -10.22
C TYR A 257 -16.81 -22.35 -10.38
N ARG A 258 -16.51 -21.98 -11.63
CA ARG A 258 -15.61 -20.87 -11.95
C ARG A 258 -16.37 -19.77 -12.68
N VAL A 259 -15.82 -18.56 -12.70
CA VAL A 259 -16.49 -17.37 -13.22
C VAL A 259 -15.72 -16.82 -14.41
N ARG A 260 -16.42 -16.52 -15.50
CA ARG A 260 -15.82 -15.79 -16.62
C ARG A 260 -16.76 -14.73 -17.15
N ASP A 261 -16.21 -13.77 -17.88
CA ASP A 261 -17.02 -12.79 -18.62
C ASP A 261 -17.83 -13.51 -19.70
N LYS A 262 -19.11 -13.15 -19.81
CA LYS A 262 -20.01 -13.75 -20.79
C LYS A 262 -19.55 -13.34 -22.18
N ARG A 263 -19.21 -14.32 -23.04
CA ARG A 263 -18.88 -14.04 -24.45
C ARG A 263 -20.12 -13.41 -25.11
N ARG A 264 -19.94 -12.21 -25.68
CA ARG A 264 -20.94 -11.55 -26.52
C ARG A 264 -21.15 -12.29 -27.82
#